data_AF-A0A8J5MC11-F1
#
_entry.id   AF-A0A8J5MC11-F1
#
_cell.length_a   1.000
_cell.length_b   1.000
_cell.length_c   1.000
_cell.angle_alpha   90.00
_cell.angle_beta   90.00
_cell.angle_gamma   90.00
#
_symmetry.space_group_name_H-M   'P 1'
#
loop_
_entity.id
_entity.type
_entity.pdbx_description
1 polymer ?
#
loop_
_entity_poly.entity_id
_entity_poly.type
_entity_poly.pdbx_seq_one_letter_code
_entity_poly.pdbx_strand_id
1 'polypeptide(L)' 'MAMMLAGSDRNKRASFLILKTRPSTKADERVVNTKYRHGFGRTLWKKIKLLQRTTRCRIYGNTKGWWDSELSVGFF' A
#
# COMPACT_ATOMS: atom_id res chain seq x y z
N MET A 1 -1.48 4.60 -11.77
CA MET A 1 -0.55 3.50 -12.04
C MET A 1 -0.57 2.55 -10.85
N ALA A 2 -0.64 1.25 -11.13
CA ALA A 2 -0.66 0.18 -10.13
C ALA A 2 0.32 -0.90 -10.61
N MET A 3 1.15 -1.44 -9.71
CA MET A 3 2.10 -2.48 -10.06
C MET A 3 2.07 -3.59 -9.01
N MET A 4 1.88 -4.82 -9.47
CA MET A 4 1.75 -6.02 -8.65
C MET A 4 3.06 -6.79 -8.68
N LEU A 5 3.66 -7.03 -7.52
CA LEU A 5 4.82 -7.91 -7.38
C LEU A 5 4.33 -9.27 -6.87
N ALA A 6 4.54 -10.30 -7.70
CA ALA A 6 4.36 -11.69 -7.32
C ALA A 6 5.74 -12.28 -7.02
N GLY A 7 5.96 -12.76 -5.79
CA GLY A 7 7.19 -13.47 -5.44
C GLY A 7 7.26 -14.81 -6.18
N SER A 8 8.42 -15.15 -6.72
CA SER A 8 8.64 -16.35 -7.55
C SER A 8 8.65 -17.66 -6.76
N ASP A 9 8.42 -17.64 -5.45
CA ASP A 9 8.36 -18.86 -4.65
C ASP A 9 7.05 -19.61 -4.85
N ARG A 10 7.19 -20.93 -4.98
CA ARG A 10 6.09 -21.91 -4.99
C ARG A 10 5.21 -21.87 -3.73
N ASN A 11 5.61 -21.11 -2.71
CA ASN A 11 4.77 -20.72 -1.59
C ASN A 11 4.16 -19.35 -1.91
N LYS A 12 2.83 -19.27 -2.04
CA LYS A 12 2.04 -18.06 -2.35
C LYS A 12 2.29 -16.95 -1.33
N ARG A 13 3.47 -16.31 -1.34
CA ARG A 13 3.78 -15.14 -0.52
C ARG A 13 2.77 -14.08 -0.91
N ALA A 14 2.11 -13.49 0.09
CA ALA A 14 1.03 -12.53 -0.10
C ALA A 14 1.49 -11.47 -1.12
N SER A 15 0.86 -11.45 -2.29
CA SER A 15 1.19 -10.49 -3.33
C SER A 15 1.02 -9.10 -2.76
N PHE A 16 1.86 -8.14 -3.14
CA PHE A 16 1.69 -6.76 -2.70
C PHE A 16 1.57 -5.81 -3.88
N LEU A 17 0.73 -4.80 -3.67
CA LEU A 17 0.33 -3.83 -4.68
C LEU A 17 0.62 -2.43 -4.14
N ILE A 18 1.44 -1.67 -4.87
CA ILE A 18 1.67 -0.26 -4.54
C ILE A 18 0.85 0.59 -5.51
N LEU A 19 -0.04 1.40 -4.94
CA LEU A 19 -0.87 2.36 -5.65
C LEU A 19 -0.33 3.77 -5.43
N LYS A 20 -0.25 4.56 -6.51
CA LYS A 20 0.13 5.96 -6.39
C LYS A 20 -1.02 6.77 -5.76
N THR A 21 -0.82 7.33 -4.57
CA THR A 21 -1.84 8.13 -3.86
C THR A 21 -1.34 9.51 -3.50
N ARG A 22 -2.21 10.53 -3.62
CA ARG A 22 -1.88 11.87 -3.12
C ARG A 22 -2.02 11.87 -1.59
N PRO A 23 -1.07 12.47 -0.85
CA PRO A 23 -1.18 12.57 0.60
C PRO A 23 -2.30 13.54 0.97
N SER A 24 -2.80 13.44 2.21
CA SER A 24 -3.76 14.43 2.72
C SER A 24 -3.08 15.79 2.88
N THR A 25 -3.81 16.86 2.56
CA THR A 25 -3.37 18.25 2.80
C THR A 25 -3.26 18.56 4.29
N LYS A 26 -4.03 17.86 5.13
CA LYS A 26 -3.98 18.00 6.60
C LYS A 26 -2.87 17.13 7.18
N ALA A 27 -1.90 17.75 7.86
CA ALA A 27 -0.71 17.07 8.39
C ALA A 27 -1.05 15.96 9.40
N ASP A 28 -1.98 16.22 10.32
CA ASP A 28 -2.43 15.23 11.31
C ASP A 28 -3.04 13.99 10.64
N GLU A 29 -3.95 14.20 9.68
CA GLU A 29 -4.53 13.10 8.91
C GLU A 29 -3.49 12.38 8.05
N ARG A 30 -2.47 13.08 7.55
CA ARG A 30 -1.37 12.45 6.80
C ARG A 30 -0.60 11.47 7.69
N VAL A 31 -0.27 11.84 8.93
CA VAL A 31 0.42 10.93 9.87
C VAL A 31 -0.44 9.71 10.17
N VAL A 32 -1.74 9.91 10.46
CA VAL A 32 -2.67 8.81 10.72
C VAL A 32 -2.83 7.90 9.49
N ASN A 33 -2.93 8.48 8.30
CA ASN A 33 -3.09 7.72 7.06
C ASN A 33 -1.85 6.88 6.76
N THR A 34 -0.66 7.46 6.90
CA THR A 34 0.61 6.73 6.68
C THR A 34 0.78 5.61 7.69
N LYS A 35 0.58 5.88 8.99
CA LYS A 35 0.86 4.91 10.06
C LYS A 35 -0.17 3.78 10.13
N TYR A 36 -1.46 4.08 9.98
CA TYR A 36 -2.53 3.12 10.26
C TYR A 36 -3.36 2.70 9.05
N ARG A 37 -3.22 3.42 7.93
CA ARG A 37 -4.06 3.21 6.74
C ARG A 37 -3.23 2.99 5.47
N HIS A 38 -1.98 2.59 5.63
CA HIS A 38 -1.06 2.28 4.52
C HIS A 38 -1.00 3.40 3.47
N GLY A 39 -1.06 4.67 3.88
CA GLY A 39 -1.02 5.82 2.98
C GLY A 39 -2.34 6.14 2.26
N PHE A 40 -3.46 5.51 2.66
CA PHE A 40 -4.79 5.80 2.15
C PHE A 40 -5.60 6.70 3.11
N GLY A 41 -6.39 7.60 2.53
CA GLY A 41 -7.38 8.37 3.28
C GLY A 41 -8.53 7.51 3.81
N ARG A 42 -9.28 8.02 4.80
CA ARG A 42 -10.31 7.29 5.55
C ARG A 42 -11.33 6.54 4.67
N THR A 43 -11.88 7.19 3.64
CA THR A 43 -12.94 6.61 2.80
C THR A 43 -12.40 5.47 1.94
N LEU A 44 -11.26 5.70 1.28
CA LEU A 44 -10.62 4.69 0.43
C LEU A 44 -10.08 3.53 1.26
N TRP A 45 -9.54 3.81 2.45
CA TRP A 45 -9.04 2.80 3.39
C TRP A 45 -10.09 1.74 3.74
N LYS A 46 -11.36 2.11 3.93
CA LYS A 46 -12.43 1.13 4.19
C LYS A 46 -12.54 0.07 3.08
N LYS A 47 -12.45 0.51 1.82
CA LYS A 47 -12.52 -0.37 0.63
C LYS A 47 -11.26 -1.23 0.51
N ILE A 48 -10.08 -0.61 0.67
CA ILE A 48 -8.80 -1.31 0.60
C ILE A 48 -8.68 -2.35 1.72
N LYS A 49 -9.06 -2.01 2.94
CA LYS A 49 -9.05 -2.94 4.08
C LYS A 49 -9.93 -4.16 3.83
N LEU A 50 -11.10 -3.98 3.22
CA LEU A 50 -11.97 -5.09 2.83
C LEU A 50 -11.30 -5.96 1.76
N LEU A 51 -10.75 -5.33 0.72
CA LEU A 51 -10.08 -6.02 -0.39
C LEU A 51 -8.86 -6.83 0.08
N GLN A 52 -8.05 -6.29 0.99
CA GLN A 52 -6.92 -7.02 1.59
C GLN A 52 -7.35 -8.18 2.49
N ARG A 53 -8.59 -8.18 2.98
CA ARG A 53 -9.11 -9.28 3.80
C ARG A 53 -9.70 -10.40 2.94
N THR A 54 -10.33 -10.04 1.82
CA THR A 54 -10.89 -11.01 0.87
C THR A 54 -9.84 -11.60 -0.06
N THR A 55 -8.78 -10.85 -0.34
CA THR A 55 -7.64 -11.29 -1.14
C THR A 55 -6.43 -11.53 -0.25
N ARG A 56 -5.53 -12.46 -0.60
CA ARG A 56 -4.23 -12.59 0.08
C ARG A 56 -3.23 -11.53 -0.40
N CYS A 57 -3.71 -10.33 -0.73
CA CYS A 57 -2.93 -9.25 -1.32
C CYS A 57 -2.82 -8.08 -0.33
N ARG A 58 -1.63 -7.51 -0.18
CA ARG A 58 -1.35 -6.38 0.70
C ARG A 58 -1.12 -5.12 -0.12
N ILE A 59 -1.91 -4.09 0.12
CA ILE A 59 -2.03 -2.92 -0.75
C ILE A 59 -1.56 -1.68 0.00
N TYR A 60 -0.62 -0.94 -0.58
CA TYR A 60 -0.06 0.28 -0.02
C TYR A 60 -0.28 1.46 -0.95
N GLY A 61 -0.52 2.63 -0.36
CA GLY A 61 -0.59 3.91 -1.03
C GLY A 61 0.73 4.65 -0.84
N ASN A 62 1.42 4.97 -1.93
CA ASN A 62 2.62 5.80 -1.89
C ASN A 62 2.48 7.01 -2.81
N THR A 63 2.89 8.19 -2.35
CA THR A 63 2.91 9.40 -3.18
C THR A 63 3.93 9.32 -4.30
N LYS A 64 5.07 8.69 -4.02
CA LYS A 64 6.14 8.52 -5.00
C LYS A 64 6.03 7.23 -5.82
N GLY A 65 4.99 6.41 -5.63
CA GLY A 65 4.81 5.16 -6.38
C GLY A 65 5.79 4.06 -5.95
N TRP A 66 6.07 3.10 -6.83
CA TRP A 66 6.86 1.91 -6.49
C TRP A 66 8.39 2.16 -6.48
N TRP A 67 8.86 3.29 -7.02
CA TRP A 67 10.29 3.61 -7.13
C TRP A 67 10.87 4.32 -5.90
N ASP A 68 10.09 4.48 -4.83
CA ASP A 68 10.59 5.10 -3.59
C ASP A 68 11.42 4.07 -2.82
N SER A 69 12.72 4.33 -2.75
CA SER A 69 13.76 3.41 -2.28
C SER A 69 13.53 2.86 -0.87
N GLU A 70 12.80 3.58 -0.01
CA GLU A 70 12.42 3.14 1.34
C GLU A 70 11.50 1.90 1.34
N LEU A 71 10.67 1.71 0.31
CA LEU A 71 9.85 0.50 0.15
C LEU A 71 10.54 -0.59 -0.67
N SER A 72 11.69 -0.33 -1.28
CA SER A 72 12.45 -1.35 -2.01
C SER A 72 13.43 -2.11 -1.11
N VAL A 73 13.97 -1.48 -0.06
CA VAL A 73 15.02 -2.06 0.79
C VAL A 73 14.49 -3.02 1.86
N GLY A 74 13.19 -2.97 2.20
CA GLY A 74 12.59 -3.82 3.24
C GLY A 74 11.88 -5.09 2.73
N PHE A 75 11.95 -5.39 1.43
CA PHE A 75 11.08 -6.40 0.79
C PHE A 75 11.82 -7.45 -0.06
N PHE A 76 13.16 -7.40 -0.13
CA PHE A 76 13.99 -8.48 -0.69
C PHE A 76 14.42 -9.45 0.42
#